data_AF-A0A8S3QZG2-F1
#
_entry.id   AF-A0A8S3QZG2-F1
#
_cell.length_a   1.000
_cell.length_b   1.000
_cell.length_c   1.000
_cell.angle_alpha   90.00
_cell.angle_beta   90.00
_cell.angle_gamma   90.00
#
_symmetry.space_group_name_H-M   'P 1'
#
loop_
_entity.id
_entity.type
_entity.pdbx_description
1 polymer ?
#
loop_
_entity_poly.entity_id
_entity_poly.type
_entity_poly.pdbx_seq_one_letter_code
_entity_poly.pdbx_strand_id
1 'polypeptide(L)'
;MKKWHILSFVCFYIICQQLTDARAKSTVDKYSGGFKRFAKWTEKYREITCILPCKEIYVGLYLQNLIESANHFSLIESAFYSIRWAHNLAGVKNPCDSDLISSIVESARRTLSRPIKKKEPVTPDIMIKLFSRYNTSNSTLKDLRLLTIRNI
;
A
#
# COMPACT_ATOMS: atom_id res chain seq x y z
N MET A 1 16.88 38.94 -0.37
CA MET A 1 15.80 38.02 0.04
C MET A 1 15.79 36.71 -0.77
N LYS A 2 16.92 35.97 -0.87
CA LYS A 2 16.99 34.69 -1.64
C LYS A 2 17.66 33.52 -0.89
N LYS A 3 18.39 33.78 0.21
CA LYS A 3 19.09 32.74 1.00
C LYS A 3 18.16 31.87 1.86
N TRP A 4 17.03 32.41 2.31
CA TRP A 4 16.07 31.71 3.19
C TRP A 4 15.28 30.61 2.47
N HIS A 5 14.98 30.76 1.18
CA HIS A 5 14.30 29.73 0.39
C HIS A 5 15.16 28.48 0.17
N ILE A 6 16.48 28.64 0.05
CA ILE A 6 17.41 27.52 -0.19
C ILE A 6 17.59 26.71 1.09
N LEU A 7 17.74 27.37 2.25
CA LEU A 7 17.82 26.71 3.55
C LEU A 7 16.52 25.97 3.90
N SER A 8 15.36 26.56 3.60
CA SER A 8 14.05 25.92 3.74
C SER A 8 13.95 24.65 2.88
N PHE A 9 14.39 24.70 1.63
CA PHE A 9 14.31 23.57 0.70
C PHE A 9 15.28 22.43 1.07
N VAL A 10 16.50 22.76 1.49
CA VAL A 10 17.50 21.77 1.94
C VAL A 10 17.07 21.12 3.25
N CYS A 11 16.53 21.89 4.21
CA CYS A 11 16.02 21.36 5.47
C CYS A 11 14.80 20.45 5.23
N PHE A 12 13.88 20.85 4.34
CA PHE A 12 12.75 20.02 3.93
C PHE A 12 13.20 18.71 3.26
N TYR A 13 14.22 18.78 2.38
CA TYR A 13 14.77 17.59 1.72
C TYR A 13 15.44 16.61 2.70
N ILE A 14 16.25 17.12 3.63
CA ILE A 14 16.92 16.30 4.65
C ILE A 14 15.91 15.64 5.59
N ILE A 15 14.89 16.39 6.04
CA ILE A 15 13.81 15.87 6.89
C ILE A 15 13.02 14.79 6.12
N CYS A 16 12.67 15.03 4.85
CA CYS A 16 11.99 14.04 4.01
C CYS A 16 12.81 12.76 3.87
N GLN A 17 14.14 12.86 3.73
CA GLN A 17 15.02 11.72 3.54
C GLN A 17 15.15 10.88 4.82
N GLN A 18 15.33 11.51 5.98
CA GLN A 18 15.33 10.81 7.28
C GLN A 18 13.98 10.12 7.57
N LEU A 19 12.86 10.76 7.22
CA LEU A 19 11.53 10.19 7.38
C LEU A 19 11.28 9.00 6.43
N THR A 20 11.94 8.97 5.28
CA THR A 20 11.92 7.80 4.38
C THR A 20 12.81 6.67 4.89
N ASP A 21 13.98 6.99 5.48
CA ASP A 21 14.93 6.01 6.01
C ASP A 21 14.41 5.33 7.30
N ALA A 22 13.48 5.98 8.01
CA ALA A 22 12.76 5.37 9.14
C ALA A 22 11.82 4.21 8.74
N ARG A 23 11.63 3.96 7.43
CA ARG A 23 10.80 2.87 6.91
C ARG A 23 11.60 1.94 6.02
N ALA A 24 11.17 0.69 5.92
CA ALA A 24 11.75 -0.24 4.95
C ALA A 24 11.62 0.34 3.52
N LYS A 25 12.69 0.21 2.73
CA LYS A 25 12.74 0.72 1.35
C LYS A 25 11.55 0.26 0.50
N SER A 26 11.15 -1.01 0.65
CA SER A 26 9.97 -1.58 -0.02
C SER A 26 8.66 -0.88 0.35
N THR A 27 8.54 -0.38 1.57
CA THR A 27 7.38 0.40 2.04
C THR A 27 7.37 1.80 1.42
N VAL A 28 8.52 2.46 1.35
CA VAL A 28 8.67 3.77 0.70
C VAL A 28 8.37 3.66 -0.80
N ASP A 29 8.90 2.64 -1.48
CA ASP A 29 8.65 2.39 -2.90
C ASP A 29 7.16 2.13 -3.16
N LYS A 30 6.50 1.36 -2.28
CA LYS A 30 5.05 1.10 -2.37
C LYS A 30 4.24 2.39 -2.25
N TYR A 31 4.47 3.20 -1.22
CA TYR A 31 3.69 4.42 -0.98
C TYR A 31 4.01 5.52 -2.00
N SER A 32 5.27 5.70 -2.37
CA SER A 32 5.65 6.64 -3.42
C SER A 32 5.05 6.24 -4.78
N GLY A 33 5.09 4.95 -5.13
CA GLY A 33 4.44 4.43 -6.33
C GLY A 33 2.92 4.62 -6.32
N GLY A 34 2.27 4.41 -5.17
CA GLY A 34 0.84 4.68 -5.00
C GLY A 34 0.49 6.16 -5.14
N PHE A 35 1.27 7.05 -4.55
CA PHE A 35 1.06 8.49 -4.65
C PHE A 35 1.31 9.01 -6.07
N LYS A 36 2.30 8.48 -6.79
CA LYS A 36 2.52 8.79 -8.22
C LYS A 36 1.31 8.44 -9.08
N ARG A 37 0.63 7.32 -8.80
CA ARG A 37 -0.61 6.96 -9.51
C ARG A 37 -1.74 7.96 -9.23
N PHE A 38 -1.86 8.44 -8.01
CA PHE A 38 -2.79 9.51 -7.66
C PHE A 38 -2.44 10.80 -8.40
N ALA A 39 -1.19 11.25 -8.35
CA ALA A 39 -0.74 12.45 -9.06
C ALA A 39 -1.04 12.38 -10.58
N LYS A 40 -0.72 11.24 -11.22
CA LYS A 40 -1.03 11.01 -12.64
C LYS A 40 -2.54 11.02 -12.92
N TRP A 41 -3.37 10.56 -11.98
CA TRP A 41 -4.82 10.65 -12.11
C TRP A 41 -5.29 12.11 -12.03
N THR A 42 -4.71 12.90 -11.13
CA THR A 42 -5.08 14.33 -10.99
C THR A 42 -4.73 15.18 -12.22
N GLU A 43 -3.66 14.83 -12.95
CA GLU A 43 -3.25 15.52 -14.19
C GLU A 43 -4.33 15.52 -15.27
N LYS A 44 -5.32 14.62 -15.19
CA LYS A 44 -6.45 14.55 -16.13
C LYS A 44 -7.45 15.69 -15.95
N TYR A 45 -7.41 16.39 -14.82
CA TYR A 45 -8.42 17.37 -14.42
C TYR A 45 -7.75 18.72 -14.14
N ARG A 46 -8.20 19.78 -14.82
CA ARG A 46 -7.60 21.13 -14.67
C ARG A 46 -7.98 21.81 -13.37
N GLU A 47 -9.05 21.35 -12.73
CA GLU A 47 -9.60 21.84 -11.48
C GLU A 47 -8.71 21.49 -10.27
N ILE A 48 -7.84 20.49 -10.42
CA ILE A 48 -6.92 20.04 -9.37
C ILE A 48 -5.60 20.78 -9.54
N THR A 49 -5.49 21.95 -8.92
CA THR A 49 -4.29 22.81 -9.04
C THR A 49 -3.20 22.48 -8.03
N CYS A 50 -3.54 21.83 -6.90
CA CYS A 50 -2.61 21.49 -5.83
C CYS A 50 -2.79 20.03 -5.37
N ILE A 51 -1.70 19.26 -5.37
CA ILE A 51 -1.68 17.86 -4.92
C ILE A 51 -1.25 17.75 -3.45
N LEU A 52 -0.54 18.76 -2.91
CA LEU A 52 -0.12 18.85 -1.52
C LEU A 52 -0.25 20.31 -1.02
N PRO A 53 -1.17 20.64 -0.09
CA PRO A 53 -2.26 19.80 0.40
C PRO A 53 -3.37 19.63 -0.65
N CYS A 54 -3.87 18.41 -0.83
CA CYS A 54 -5.03 18.15 -1.68
C CYS A 54 -6.33 18.35 -0.89
N LYS A 55 -7.38 18.84 -1.55
CA LYS A 55 -8.72 18.88 -0.95
C LYS A 55 -9.26 17.46 -0.81
N GLU A 56 -9.93 17.20 0.32
CA GLU A 56 -10.55 15.91 0.62
C GLU A 56 -11.53 15.43 -0.47
N ILE A 57 -12.27 16.35 -1.11
CA ILE A 57 -13.21 15.99 -2.18
C ILE A 57 -12.52 15.32 -3.38
N TYR A 58 -11.33 15.78 -3.77
CA TYR A 58 -10.59 15.21 -4.91
C TYR A 58 -10.00 13.84 -4.55
N VAL A 59 -9.58 13.65 -3.31
CA VAL A 59 -9.16 12.34 -2.80
C VAL A 59 -10.35 11.38 -2.77
N GLY A 60 -11.52 11.85 -2.33
CA GLY A 60 -12.75 11.06 -2.34
C GLY A 60 -13.14 10.59 -3.74
N LEU A 61 -13.12 11.49 -4.73
CA LEU A 61 -13.38 11.16 -6.13
C LEU A 61 -12.40 10.13 -6.68
N TYR A 62 -11.11 10.28 -6.36
CA TYR A 62 -10.11 9.30 -6.77
C TYR A 62 -10.37 7.91 -6.19
N LEU A 63 -10.67 7.83 -4.89
CA LEU A 63 -10.97 6.58 -4.22
C LEU A 63 -12.26 5.96 -4.76
N GLN A 64 -13.29 6.76 -5.06
CA GLN A 64 -14.52 6.30 -5.68
C GLN A 64 -14.27 5.68 -7.06
N ASN A 65 -13.50 6.37 -7.91
CA ASN A 65 -13.10 5.85 -9.22
C ASN A 65 -12.26 4.55 -9.10
N LEU A 66 -11.46 4.41 -8.04
CA LEU A 66 -10.78 3.15 -7.76
C LEU A 66 -11.75 2.05 -7.33
N ILE A 67 -12.72 2.33 -6.47
CA ILE A 67 -13.72 1.35 -6.02
C ILE A 67 -14.47 0.75 -7.21
N GLU A 68 -14.84 1.59 -8.19
CA GLU A 68 -15.54 1.15 -9.41
C GLU A 68 -14.71 0.23 -10.31
N SER A 69 -13.37 0.37 -10.28
CA SER A 69 -12.45 -0.40 -11.12
C SER A 69 -11.68 -1.50 -10.37
N ALA A 70 -11.78 -1.57 -9.05
CA ALA A 70 -10.99 -2.46 -8.22
C ALA A 70 -11.66 -3.82 -7.98
N ASN A 71 -10.85 -4.88 -8.07
CA ASN A 71 -11.28 -6.24 -7.74
C ASN A 71 -11.07 -6.62 -6.26
N HIS A 72 -10.31 -5.82 -5.50
CA HIS A 72 -9.89 -6.12 -4.14
C HIS A 72 -9.72 -4.85 -3.30
N PHE A 73 -10.16 -4.91 -2.03
CA PHE A 73 -10.03 -3.81 -1.08
C PHE A 73 -8.58 -3.34 -0.85
N SER A 74 -7.60 -4.25 -0.96
CA SER A 74 -6.18 -3.93 -0.76
C SER A 74 -5.66 -2.85 -1.72
N LEU A 75 -6.28 -2.67 -2.88
CA LEU A 75 -5.92 -1.59 -3.82
C LEU A 75 -6.33 -0.21 -3.27
N ILE A 76 -7.53 -0.13 -2.70
CA ILE A 76 -8.09 1.09 -2.09
C ILE A 76 -7.27 1.42 -0.84
N GLU A 77 -7.02 0.43 0.00
CA GLU A 77 -6.21 0.58 1.21
C GLU A 77 -4.79 1.06 0.88
N SER A 78 -4.17 0.49 -0.15
CA SER A 78 -2.86 0.94 -0.60
C SER A 78 -2.88 2.38 -1.12
N ALA A 79 -3.90 2.79 -1.86
CA ALA A 79 -4.05 4.15 -2.36
C ALA A 79 -4.24 5.16 -1.21
N PHE A 80 -5.15 4.85 -0.28
CA PHE A 80 -5.40 5.64 0.93
C PHE A 80 -4.12 5.89 1.72
N TYR A 81 -3.38 4.84 2.08
CA TYR A 81 -2.15 5.00 2.86
C TYR A 81 -1.02 5.69 2.09
N SER A 82 -0.99 5.59 0.76
CA SER A 82 0.01 6.30 -0.06
C SER A 82 -0.22 7.81 -0.03
N ILE A 83 -1.48 8.24 -0.15
CA ILE A 83 -1.88 9.66 -0.08
C ILE A 83 -1.65 10.19 1.34
N ARG A 84 -2.06 9.42 2.35
CA ARG A 84 -1.84 9.75 3.76
C ARG A 84 -0.35 9.93 4.07
N TRP A 85 0.48 9.01 3.60
CA TRP A 85 1.94 9.05 3.78
C TRP A 85 2.55 10.29 3.13
N ALA A 86 2.18 10.63 1.89
CA ALA A 86 2.72 11.79 1.20
C ALA A 86 2.38 13.12 1.90
N HIS A 87 1.15 13.28 2.40
CA HIS A 87 0.76 14.47 3.15
C HIS A 87 1.47 14.56 4.51
N ASN A 88 1.63 13.44 5.21
CA ASN A 88 2.40 13.38 6.45
C ASN A 88 3.88 13.73 6.22
N LEU A 89 4.46 13.22 5.13
CA LEU A 89 5.85 13.51 4.75
C LEU A 89 6.05 14.99 4.43
N ALA A 90 5.07 15.61 3.76
CA ALA A 90 5.09 17.04 3.44
C ALA A 90 4.76 17.95 4.63
N GLY A 91 4.34 17.39 5.78
CA GLY A 91 3.97 18.17 6.97
C GLY A 91 2.74 19.06 6.77
N VAL A 92 1.83 18.70 5.85
CA VAL A 92 0.63 19.47 5.53
C VAL A 92 -0.63 18.78 6.07
N LYS A 93 -1.76 19.51 6.10
CA LYS A 93 -3.06 18.94 6.49
C LYS A 93 -3.38 17.70 5.64
N ASN A 94 -3.72 16.61 6.33
CA ASN A 94 -4.00 15.35 5.68
C ASN A 94 -5.48 15.23 5.29
N PRO A 95 -5.82 15.07 3.99
CA PRO A 95 -7.21 14.89 3.57
C PRO A 95 -7.78 13.55 4.03
N CYS A 96 -6.93 12.56 4.33
CA CYS A 96 -7.35 11.23 4.77
C CYS A 96 -7.86 11.18 6.22
N ASP A 97 -7.68 12.24 6.99
CA ASP A 97 -8.19 12.33 8.37
C ASP A 97 -9.64 12.86 8.44
N SER A 98 -10.27 13.17 7.31
CA SER A 98 -11.67 13.62 7.27
C SER A 98 -12.68 12.47 7.31
N ASP A 99 -13.84 12.72 7.92
CA ASP A 99 -14.94 11.74 8.02
C ASP A 99 -15.49 11.30 6.65
N LEU A 100 -15.36 12.17 5.64
CA LEU A 100 -15.73 11.85 4.27
C LEU A 100 -14.87 10.72 3.72
N ILE A 101 -13.54 10.81 3.88
CA ILE A 101 -12.63 9.78 3.38
C ILE A 101 -12.77 8.49 4.19
N SER A 102 -12.91 8.58 5.51
CA SER A 102 -13.11 7.40 6.35
C SER A 102 -14.36 6.62 5.94
N SER A 103 -15.46 7.33 5.65
CA SER A 103 -16.73 6.73 5.19
C SER A 103 -16.59 6.05 3.83
N ILE A 104 -15.88 6.65 2.87
CA ILE A 104 -15.62 6.05 1.56
C ILE A 104 -14.78 4.76 1.68
N VAL A 105 -13.72 4.78 2.49
CA VAL A 105 -12.86 3.62 2.70
C VAL A 105 -13.62 2.48 3.40
N GLU A 106 -14.47 2.81 4.37
CA GLU A 106 -15.31 1.82 5.06
C GLU A 106 -16.36 1.22 4.13
N SER A 107 -16.98 2.04 3.26
CA SER A 107 -17.86 1.54 2.19
C SER A 107 -17.12 0.58 1.25
N ALA A 108 -15.93 0.96 0.79
CA ALA A 108 -15.08 0.10 -0.04
C ALA A 108 -14.74 -1.23 0.66
N ARG A 109 -14.47 -1.19 1.97
CA ARG A 109 -14.18 -2.38 2.77
C ARG A 109 -15.36 -3.32 2.74
N ARG A 110 -16.59 -2.84 2.92
CA ARG A 110 -17.79 -3.70 2.91
C ARG A 110 -18.08 -4.29 1.53
N THR A 111 -17.88 -3.51 0.48
CA THR A 111 -18.18 -3.95 -0.90
C THR A 111 -17.12 -4.89 -1.47
N LEU A 112 -15.84 -4.65 -1.18
CA LEU A 112 -14.72 -5.35 -1.83
C LEU A 112 -14.00 -6.35 -0.94
N SER A 113 -14.33 -6.42 0.36
CA SER A 113 -13.75 -7.45 1.23
C SER A 113 -14.34 -8.80 0.91
N ARG A 114 -13.46 -9.76 0.64
CA ARG A 114 -13.85 -11.16 0.54
C ARG A 114 -13.89 -11.77 1.96
N PRO A 115 -14.76 -12.76 2.20
CA PRO A 115 -14.71 -13.54 3.43
C PRO A 115 -13.30 -14.07 3.66
N ILE A 116 -12.79 -13.92 4.89
CA ILE A 116 -11.49 -14.47 5.27
C ILE A 116 -11.60 -16.00 5.23
N LYS A 117 -11.11 -16.62 4.15
CA LYS A 117 -10.92 -18.07 4.10
C LYS A 117 -9.63 -18.39 4.85
N LYS A 118 -9.75 -18.93 6.05
CA LYS A 118 -8.61 -19.49 6.78
C LYS A 118 -8.03 -20.63 5.95
N LYS A 119 -6.69 -20.73 5.89
CA LYS A 119 -6.04 -21.92 5.34
C LYS A 119 -6.54 -23.14 6.13
N GLU A 120 -6.85 -24.24 5.45
CA GLU A 120 -7.18 -25.48 6.14
C GLU A 120 -5.99 -25.93 7.00
N PRO A 121 -6.23 -26.46 8.21
CA PRO A 121 -5.16 -26.93 9.07
C PRO A 121 -4.39 -28.06 8.37
N VAL A 122 -3.06 -28.01 8.43
CA VAL A 122 -2.22 -29.12 7.97
C VAL A 122 -2.44 -30.29 8.93
N THR A 123 -3.09 -31.35 8.45
CA THR A 123 -3.31 -32.55 9.25
C THR A 123 -2.09 -33.49 9.22
N PRO A 124 -1.92 -34.35 10.24
CA PRO A 124 -0.86 -35.35 10.27
C PRO A 124 -0.87 -36.26 9.03
N ASP A 125 -2.05 -36.60 8.50
CA ASP A 125 -2.20 -37.40 7.28
C ASP A 125 -1.62 -36.71 6.04
N ILE A 126 -1.79 -35.39 5.93
CA ILE A 126 -1.20 -34.60 4.84
C ILE A 126 0.32 -34.61 4.97
N MET A 127 0.86 -34.46 6.18
CA MET A 127 2.30 -34.56 6.44
C MET A 127 2.85 -35.94 6.05
N ILE A 128 2.22 -37.02 6.50
CA ILE A 128 2.65 -38.39 6.20
C ILE A 128 2.65 -38.63 4.69
N LYS A 129 1.59 -38.25 3.98
CA LYS A 129 1.53 -38.35 2.50
C LYS A 129 2.63 -37.53 1.81
N LEU A 130 2.96 -36.37 2.35
CA LEU A 130 4.01 -35.50 1.81
C LEU A 130 5.39 -36.14 2.00
N PHE A 131 5.69 -36.64 3.20
CA PHE A 131 6.95 -37.34 3.48
C PHE A 131 7.07 -38.62 2.66
N SER A 132 6.04 -39.46 2.57
CA SER A 132 6.08 -40.68 1.76
C SER A 132 6.32 -40.42 0.27
N ARG A 133 5.90 -39.27 -0.24
CA ARG A 133 6.08 -38.90 -1.66
C ARG A 133 7.48 -38.39 -1.98
N TYR A 134 8.10 -37.67 -1.05
CA TYR A 134 9.36 -36.96 -1.29
C TYR A 134 10.56 -37.53 -0.52
N ASN A 135 10.36 -38.50 0.37
CA ASN A 135 11.41 -39.23 1.09
C ASN A 135 11.74 -40.55 0.35
N THR A 136 12.16 -40.45 -0.91
CA THR A 136 12.65 -41.59 -1.70
C THR A 136 14.16 -41.48 -1.88
N SER A 137 14.86 -42.59 -2.09
CA SER A 137 16.32 -42.62 -2.26
C SER A 137 16.85 -41.78 -3.45
N ASN A 138 15.96 -41.31 -4.34
CA ASN A 138 16.27 -40.43 -5.45
C ASN A 138 15.80 -38.97 -5.23
N SER A 139 15.37 -38.62 -4.02
CA SER A 139 14.89 -37.28 -3.71
C SER A 139 16.01 -36.26 -3.79
N THR A 140 15.80 -35.18 -4.54
CA THR A 140 16.78 -34.10 -4.65
C THR A 140 16.62 -33.08 -3.52
N LEU A 141 17.69 -32.34 -3.21
CA LEU A 141 17.65 -31.21 -2.27
C LEU A 141 16.57 -30.16 -2.61
N LYS A 142 16.18 -30.06 -3.89
CA LYS A 142 15.06 -29.21 -4.34
C LYS A 142 13.72 -29.69 -3.82
N ASP A 143 13.51 -31.00 -3.77
CA ASP A 143 12.28 -31.62 -3.27
C ASP A 143 12.11 -31.37 -1.77
N LEU A 144 13.19 -31.52 -1.00
CA LEU A 144 13.21 -31.23 0.43
C LEU A 144 12.98 -29.74 0.73
N ARG A 145 13.51 -28.84 -0.10
CA ARG A 145 13.26 -27.39 0.00
C ARG A 145 11.80 -27.02 -0.29
N LEU A 146 11.12 -27.75 -1.18
CA LEU A 146 9.70 -27.53 -1.45
C LEU A 146 8.82 -27.93 -0.25
N LEU A 147 9.20 -28.97 0.50
CA LEU A 147 8.50 -29.39 1.73
C LEU A 147 8.55 -28.32 2.83
N THR A 148 9.65 -27.60 2.94
CA THR A 148 9.87 -26.61 4.01
C THR A 148 9.29 -25.24 3.68
N ILE A 149 9.33 -24.80 2.42
CA ILE A 149 8.84 -23.47 2.01
C ILE A 149 7.30 -23.41 1.92
N ARG A 150 6.62 -24.52 1.61
CA ARG A 150 5.15 -24.53 1.39
C ARG A 150 4.32 -24.65 2.67
N ASN A 151 4.96 -24.80 3.84
CA ASN A 151 4.31 -25.01 5.15
C ASN A 151 4.32 -23.78 6.06
N ILE A 152 4.61 -22.58 5.54
CA ILE A 152 4.50 -21.28 6.23
C ILE A 152 3.57 -20.39 5.40
#